data_AF-A0A1G9T0L9-F1
#
_entry.id   AF-A0A1G9T0L9-F1
#
_cell.length_a   1.000
_cell.length_b   1.000
_cell.length_c   1.000
_cell.angle_alpha   90.00
_cell.angle_beta   90.00
_cell.angle_gamma   90.00
#
_symmetry.space_group_name_H-M   'P 1'
#
loop_
_entity.id
_entity.type
_entity.pdbx_description
1 polymer ?
#
loop_
_entity_poly.entity_id
_entity_poly.type
_entity_poly.pdbx_seq_one_letter_code
_entity_poly.pdbx_strand_id
1 'polypeptide(L)'
;MSERSSLLNAAIGGVVTIVTAFLPFSPIIGGATAGYLERTDGVRVGALSGAIAAVPLVLVVLAAGFLFAFVPDPTAAGGLFLFVLVAVVLAVLYTVGLGALGGLVGVYLAEEFA
;
A
#
# COMPACT_ATOMS: atom_id res chain seq x y z
N MET A 1 19.18 2.91 15.32
CA MET A 1 18.23 3.77 14.57
C MET A 1 16.98 3.99 15.40
N SER A 2 16.38 5.19 15.35
CA SER A 2 15.16 5.48 16.10
C SER A 2 13.95 5.06 15.27
N GLU A 3 13.01 4.34 15.84
CA GLU A 3 11.80 3.84 15.16
C GLU A 3 11.00 4.95 14.43
N ARG A 4 11.14 6.20 14.90
CA ARG A 4 10.57 7.40 14.26
C ARG A 4 11.12 7.67 12.86
N SER A 5 12.40 7.43 12.60
CA SER A 5 12.97 7.68 11.27
C SER A 5 12.43 6.68 10.25
N SER A 6 12.29 5.42 10.65
CA SER A 6 11.72 4.36 9.80
C SER A 6 10.26 4.63 9.46
N LEU A 7 9.46 5.09 10.42
CA LEU A 7 8.07 5.49 10.18
C LEU A 7 7.96 6.70 9.25
N LEU A 8 8.86 7.69 9.40
CA LEU A 8 8.88 8.87 8.54
C LEU A 8 9.25 8.49 7.10
N ASN A 9 10.25 7.64 6.91
CA ASN A 9 10.66 7.12 5.60
C ASN A 9 9.54 6.30 4.94
N ALA A 10 8.87 5.43 5.71
CA ALA A 10 7.67 4.71 5.25
C ALA A 10 6.55 5.66 4.83
N ALA A 11 6.29 6.72 5.61
CA ALA A 11 5.28 7.72 5.31
C ALA A 11 5.59 8.48 4.02
N ILE A 12 6.85 8.87 3.78
CA ILE A 12 7.27 9.49 2.52
C ILE A 12 6.97 8.56 1.34
N GLY A 13 7.37 7.28 1.42
CA GLY A 13 7.04 6.33 0.37
C GLY A 13 5.54 6.10 0.20
N GLY A 14 4.76 6.19 1.29
CA GLY A 14 3.30 6.08 1.25
C GLY A 14 2.71 7.25 0.47
N VAL A 15 3.18 8.47 0.73
CA VAL A 15 2.81 9.67 -0.04
C VAL A 15 3.19 9.52 -1.52
N VAL A 16 4.38 9.03 -1.83
CA VAL A 16 4.81 8.78 -3.21
C VAL A 16 3.89 7.77 -3.90
N THR A 17 3.50 6.70 -3.22
CA THR A 17 2.52 5.73 -3.75
C THR A 17 1.18 6.40 -4.06
N ILE A 18 0.68 7.24 -3.15
CA ILE A 18 -0.60 7.94 -3.33
C ILE A 18 -0.54 8.92 -4.50
N VAL A 19 0.52 9.72 -4.60
CA VAL A 19 0.71 10.68 -5.70
C VAL A 19 0.83 9.96 -7.04
N THR A 20 1.48 8.81 -7.06
CA THR A 20 1.66 7.99 -8.26
C THR A 20 0.53 6.97 -8.49
N ALA A 21 -0.55 7.01 -7.72
CA ALA A 21 -1.58 5.96 -7.70
C ALA A 21 -2.30 5.71 -9.04
N PHE A 22 -2.19 6.64 -10.00
CA PHE A 22 -2.64 6.43 -11.38
C PHE A 22 -1.83 5.36 -12.12
N LEU A 23 -0.65 5.00 -11.61
CA LEU A 23 0.15 3.87 -12.05
C LEU A 23 -0.25 2.62 -11.28
N PRO A 24 -0.46 1.47 -11.95
CA PRO A 24 -0.78 0.22 -11.27
C PRO A 24 0.33 -0.14 -10.27
N PHE A 25 1.60 -0.04 -10.67
CA PHE A 25 2.76 -0.41 -9.84
C PHE A 25 3.27 0.70 -8.91
N SER A 26 2.42 1.68 -8.58
CA SER A 26 2.77 2.77 -7.65
C SER A 26 3.33 2.33 -6.30
N PRO A 27 2.89 1.22 -5.66
CA PRO A 27 3.45 0.82 -4.37
C PRO A 27 4.91 0.39 -4.48
N ILE A 28 5.34 -0.11 -5.65
CA ILE A 28 6.76 -0.43 -5.89
C ILE A 28 7.59 0.86 -5.85
N ILE A 29 7.11 1.93 -6.48
CA ILE A 29 7.80 3.22 -6.53
C ILE A 29 7.89 3.83 -5.13
N GLY A 30 6.78 3.85 -4.39
CA GLY A 30 6.78 4.35 -3.03
C GLY A 30 7.61 3.52 -2.06
N GLY A 31 7.48 2.20 -2.14
CA GLY A 31 8.31 1.26 -1.38
C GLY A 31 9.79 1.45 -1.65
N ALA A 32 10.19 1.57 -2.92
CA ALA A 32 11.58 1.81 -3.32
C ALA A 32 12.09 3.15 -2.77
N THR A 33 11.26 4.19 -2.80
CA THR A 33 11.62 5.49 -2.20
C THR A 33 11.85 5.36 -0.70
N ALA A 34 10.96 4.64 0.02
CA ALA A 34 11.10 4.43 1.45
C ALA A 34 12.34 3.60 1.82
N GLY A 35 12.60 2.52 1.07
CA GLY A 35 13.78 1.68 1.24
C GLY A 35 15.08 2.42 0.93
N TYR A 36 15.09 3.26 -0.12
CA TYR A 36 16.25 4.07 -0.49
C TYR A 36 16.64 5.08 0.60
N LEU A 37 15.64 5.66 1.27
CA LEU A 37 15.85 6.58 2.39
C LEU A 37 16.30 5.87 3.68
N GLU A 38 15.78 4.67 3.95
CA GLU A 38 16.14 3.90 5.14
C GLU A 38 17.52 3.25 5.04
N ARG A 39 17.92 2.83 3.83
CA ARG A 39 19.19 2.13 3.51
C ARG A 39 19.38 0.76 4.16
N THR A 40 18.52 0.35 5.07
CA THR A 40 18.53 -0.95 5.73
C THR A 40 17.09 -1.43 5.92
N ASP A 41 16.87 -2.74 6.11
CA ASP A 41 15.52 -3.31 6.35
C ASP A 41 14.43 -2.88 5.34
N GLY A 42 14.81 -2.77 4.06
CA GLY A 42 13.96 -2.25 2.98
C GLY A 42 12.63 -2.98 2.82
N VAL A 43 12.60 -4.29 3.04
CA VAL A 43 11.36 -5.09 3.02
C VAL A 43 10.37 -4.60 4.08
N ARG A 44 10.84 -4.34 5.31
CA ARG A 44 9.99 -3.92 6.42
C ARG A 44 9.47 -2.49 6.21
N VAL A 45 10.35 -1.57 5.84
CA VAL A 45 9.96 -0.15 5.62
C VAL A 45 9.11 -0.01 4.37
N GLY A 46 9.40 -0.76 3.31
CA GLY A 46 8.57 -0.85 2.11
C GLY A 46 7.18 -1.43 2.40
N ALA A 47 7.08 -2.48 3.23
CA ALA A 47 5.79 -3.03 3.66
C ALA A 47 4.97 -2.02 4.47
N LEU A 48 5.61 -1.30 5.41
CA LEU A 48 4.97 -0.23 6.18
C LEU A 48 4.49 0.91 5.26
N SER A 49 5.31 1.27 4.28
CA SER A 49 4.96 2.26 3.26
C SER A 49 3.73 1.85 2.46
N GLY A 50 3.70 0.60 1.99
CA GLY A 50 2.56 -0.01 1.32
C GLY A 50 1.32 -0.05 2.21
N ALA A 51 1.46 -0.36 3.50
CA ALA A 51 0.36 -0.36 4.46
C ALA A 51 -0.24 1.05 4.65
N ILE A 52 0.59 2.09 4.69
CA ILE A 52 0.13 3.48 4.75
C ILE A 52 -0.66 3.83 3.48
N ALA A 53 -0.14 3.45 2.31
CA ALA A 53 -0.81 3.68 1.04
C ALA A 53 -2.09 2.84 0.85
N ALA A 54 -2.22 1.72 1.55
CA ALA A 54 -3.42 0.88 1.54
C ALA A 54 -4.63 1.61 2.13
N VAL A 55 -4.43 2.53 3.10
CA VAL A 55 -5.52 3.23 3.80
C VAL A 55 -6.45 3.97 2.82
N PRO A 56 -5.97 4.91 1.98
CA PRO A 56 -6.85 5.58 1.02
C PRO A 56 -7.46 4.63 0.00
N LEU A 57 -6.72 3.60 -0.46
CA LEU A 57 -7.25 2.62 -1.40
C LEU A 57 -8.42 1.81 -0.81
N VAL A 58 -8.26 1.34 0.43
CA VAL A 58 -9.31 0.62 1.16
C VAL A 58 -10.52 1.53 1.38
N LEU A 59 -10.33 2.80 1.72
CA LEU A 59 -11.43 3.76 1.85
C LEU A 59 -12.20 3.93 0.53
N VAL A 60 -11.51 3.97 -0.61
CA VAL A 60 -12.16 4.02 -1.93
C VAL A 60 -12.96 2.75 -2.21
N VAL A 61 -12.41 1.56 -1.92
CA VAL A 61 -13.11 0.28 -2.08
C VAL A 61 -14.35 0.20 -1.20
N LEU A 62 -14.25 0.62 0.07
CA LEU A 62 -15.37 0.64 1.00
C LEU A 62 -16.43 1.66 0.58
N ALA A 63 -16.03 2.85 0.14
CA ALA A 63 -16.95 3.86 -0.37
C ALA A 63 -17.69 3.37 -1.61
N ALA A 64 -16.97 2.73 -2.55
CA ALA A 64 -17.58 2.11 -3.72
C ALA A 64 -18.57 1.01 -3.34
N GLY A 65 -18.20 0.12 -2.41
CA GLY A 65 -19.09 -0.91 -1.88
C GLY A 65 -20.35 -0.35 -1.21
N PHE A 66 -20.21 0.73 -0.45
CA PHE A 66 -21.33 1.41 0.21
C PHE A 66 -22.37 1.95 -0.79
N LEU A 67 -21.95 2.43 -1.97
CA LEU A 67 -22.88 2.88 -3.01
C LEU A 67 -23.83 1.76 -3.48
N PHE A 68 -23.42 0.50 -3.37
CA PHE A 68 -24.22 -0.67 -3.74
C PHE A 68 -25.01 -1.27 -2.56
N ALA A 69 -24.88 -0.73 -1.35
CA ALA A 69 -25.56 -1.25 -0.16
C ALA A 69 -27.09 -1.06 -0.18
N PHE A 70 -27.61 -0.23 -1.09
CA PHE A 70 -29.04 0.08 -1.21
C PHE A 70 -29.81 -0.87 -2.13
N VAL A 71 -29.18 -1.93 -2.64
CA VAL A 71 -29.84 -2.92 -3.50
C VAL A 71 -30.84 -3.75 -2.66
N PRO A 72 -32.14 -3.76 -3.00
CA PRO A 72 -33.20 -4.41 -2.20
C PRO A 72 -33.27 -5.94 -2.41
N ASP A 73 -32.13 -6.59 -2.63
CA ASP A 73 -32.00 -8.05 -2.79
C ASP A 73 -31.04 -8.59 -1.71
N PRO A 74 -31.53 -9.36 -0.72
CA PRO A 74 -30.71 -9.94 0.34
C PRO A 74 -29.58 -10.84 -0.16
N THR A 75 -29.79 -11.55 -1.27
CA THR A 75 -28.75 -12.43 -1.85
C THR A 75 -27.63 -11.60 -2.48
N ALA A 76 -27.99 -10.52 -3.17
CA ALA A 76 -27.02 -9.57 -3.71
C ALA A 76 -26.24 -8.85 -2.59
N ALA A 77 -26.89 -8.50 -1.48
CA ALA A 77 -26.24 -7.86 -0.34
C ALA A 77 -25.16 -8.75 0.31
N GLY A 78 -25.45 -10.04 0.49
CA GLY A 78 -24.48 -11.01 1.00
C GLY A 78 -23.28 -11.20 0.05
N GLY A 79 -23.54 -11.30 -1.25
CA GLY A 79 -22.49 -11.40 -2.27
C GLY A 79 -21.60 -10.15 -2.34
N LEU A 80 -22.20 -8.96 -2.26
CA LEU A 80 -21.49 -7.67 -2.22
C LEU A 80 -20.57 -7.57 -1.01
N PHE A 81 -21.05 -7.95 0.17
CA PHE A 81 -20.24 -7.94 1.39
C PHE A 81 -18.98 -8.82 1.23
N LEU A 82 -19.16 -10.07 0.76
CA LEU A 82 -18.03 -10.97 0.53
C LEU A 82 -17.07 -10.41 -0.52
N PHE A 83 -17.58 -9.85 -1.61
CA PHE A 83 -16.78 -9.22 -2.65
C PHE A 83 -15.94 -8.06 -2.11
N VAL A 84 -16.55 -7.14 -1.35
CA VAL A 84 -15.84 -6.00 -0.75
C VAL A 84 -14.78 -6.47 0.24
N LEU A 85 -15.09 -7.48 1.06
CA LEU A 85 -14.14 -8.06 2.01
C LEU A 85 -12.91 -8.62 1.27
N VAL A 86 -13.13 -9.42 0.22
CA VAL A 86 -12.05 -9.99 -0.60
C VAL A 86 -11.26 -8.87 -1.29
N ALA A 87 -11.94 -7.86 -1.84
CA ALA A 87 -11.30 -6.73 -2.49
C ALA A 87 -10.40 -5.93 -1.53
N VAL A 88 -10.83 -5.71 -0.29
CA VAL A 88 -10.03 -5.05 0.75
C VAL A 88 -8.78 -5.87 1.09
N VAL A 89 -8.94 -7.18 1.31
CA VAL A 89 -7.80 -8.07 1.59
C VAL A 89 -6.80 -8.05 0.44
N LEU A 90 -7.27 -8.17 -0.80
CA LEU A 90 -6.41 -8.12 -1.98
C LEU A 90 -5.74 -6.76 -2.15
N ALA A 91 -6.45 -5.65 -1.91
CA ALA A 91 -5.88 -4.30 -1.97
C ALA A 91 -4.74 -4.09 -0.95
N VAL A 92 -4.92 -4.59 0.28
CA VAL A 92 -3.88 -4.54 1.32
C VAL A 92 -2.69 -5.42 0.93
N LEU A 93 -2.93 -6.68 0.52
CA LEU A 93 -1.86 -7.58 0.09
C LEU A 93 -1.09 -7.03 -1.11
N TYR A 94 -1.81 -6.43 -2.06
CA TYR A 94 -1.24 -5.80 -3.24
C TYR A 94 -0.31 -4.65 -2.87
N THR A 95 -0.80 -3.69 -2.09
CA THR A 95 -0.03 -2.49 -1.72
C THR A 95 1.14 -2.82 -0.78
N VAL A 96 0.92 -3.65 0.23
CA VAL A 96 1.96 -4.07 1.18
C VAL A 96 3.00 -4.96 0.51
N GLY A 97 2.57 -5.94 -0.28
CA GLY A 97 3.47 -6.86 -0.97
C GLY A 97 4.34 -6.16 -2.01
N LEU A 98 3.73 -5.34 -2.88
CA LEU A 98 4.48 -4.55 -3.84
C LEU A 98 5.35 -3.48 -3.18
N GLY A 99 4.88 -2.86 -2.09
CA GLY A 99 5.66 -1.93 -1.28
C GLY A 99 6.91 -2.59 -0.69
N ALA A 100 6.78 -3.81 -0.16
CA ALA A 100 7.90 -4.58 0.36
C ALA A 100 8.93 -4.93 -0.73
N LEU A 101 8.46 -5.34 -1.92
CA LEU A 101 9.32 -5.60 -3.08
C LEU A 101 10.03 -4.32 -3.54
N GLY A 102 9.31 -3.20 -3.59
CA GLY A 102 9.89 -1.89 -3.87
C GLY A 102 10.98 -1.54 -2.88
N GLY A 103 10.70 -1.67 -1.58
CA GLY A 103 11.66 -1.34 -0.52
C GLY A 103 12.92 -2.19 -0.54
N LEU A 104 12.82 -3.48 -0.89
CA LEU A 104 13.98 -4.34 -1.16
C LEU A 104 14.86 -3.75 -2.27
N VAL A 105 14.27 -3.39 -3.41
CA VAL A 105 15.00 -2.79 -4.54
C VAL A 105 15.57 -1.42 -4.15
N GLY A 106 14.83 -0.63 -3.36
CA GLY A 106 15.27 0.69 -2.89
C GLY A 106 16.54 0.64 -2.05
N VAL A 107 16.64 -0.33 -1.14
CA VAL A 107 17.87 -0.53 -0.34
C VAL A 107 19.02 -0.96 -1.23
N TYR A 108 18.80 -1.91 -2.14
CA TYR A 108 19.84 -2.36 -3.08
C TYR A 108 20.39 -1.19 -3.91
N LEU A 109 19.52 -0.32 -4.43
CA LEU A 109 19.93 0.89 -5.14
C LEU A 109 20.68 1.87 -4.22
N ALA A 110 20.27 2.02 -2.97
CA ALA A 110 20.98 2.88 -2.04
C ALA A 110 22.38 2.35 -1.72
N GLU A 111 22.57 1.04 -1.65
CA GLU A 111 23.89 0.43 -1.44
C GLU A 111 24.81 0.56 -2.66
N GLU A 112 24.26 0.43 -3.87
CA GLU A 112 25.08 0.49 -5.09
C GLU A 112 25.47 1.92 -5.50
N PHE A 113 24.68 2.93 -5.12
CA PHE A 113 24.90 4.33 -5.50
C PHE A 113 25.33 5.27 -4.35
N ALA A 114 25.59 4.75 -3.14
CA ALA A 114 26.08 5.54 -1.99
C ALA A 114 27.59 5.41 -1.76
#